data_AF-A0A811S932-F1
#
_entry.id   AF-A0A811S932-F1
#
_cell.length_a   1.000
_cell.length_b   1.000
_cell.length_c   1.000
_cell.angle_alpha   90.00
_cell.angle_beta   90.00
_cell.angle_gamma   90.00
#
_symmetry.space_group_name_H-M   'P 1'
#
loop_
_entity.id
_entity.type
_entity.pdbx_description
1 polymer ?
#
loop_
_entity_poly.entity_id
_entity_poly.type
_entity_poly.pdbx_seq_one_letter_code
_entity_poly.pdbx_strand_id
1 'polypeptide(L)'
;MWGLGCVMAELLSGETLFQAESEYEMTAEMSELRDRMTSAAGKLDPECLKDLSENRRDVLSGLLAFCPEKRLTAAEALEHRWFNKAPLN
;
A
#
# COMPACT_ATOMS: atom_id res chain seq x y z
N MET A 1 -3.42 -7.47 -8.06
CA MET A 1 -3.74 -6.57 -6.93
C MET A 1 -2.49 -6.10 -6.21
N TRP A 2 -1.56 -6.98 -5.82
CA TRP A 2 -0.25 -6.58 -5.26
C TRP A 2 0.47 -5.51 -6.10
N GLY A 3 0.67 -5.76 -7.39
CA GLY A 3 1.30 -4.78 -8.29
C GLY A 3 0.54 -3.44 -8.40
N LEU A 4 -0.79 -3.43 -8.26
CA LEU A 4 -1.56 -2.18 -8.19
C LEU A 4 -1.26 -1.44 -6.89
N GLY A 5 -1.13 -2.15 -5.78
CA GLY A 5 -0.67 -1.58 -4.51
C GLY A 5 0.72 -0.97 -4.64
N CYS A 6 1.64 -1.61 -5.37
CA CYS A 6 2.97 -1.04 -5.64
C CYS A 6 2.87 0.28 -6.42
N VAL A 7 2.17 0.27 -7.58
CA VAL A 7 1.99 1.48 -8.39
C VAL A 7 1.31 2.59 -7.59
N MET A 8 0.30 2.27 -6.80
CA MET A 8 -0.38 3.25 -5.95
C MET A 8 0.55 3.80 -4.86
N ALA A 9 1.37 2.95 -4.22
CA ALA A 9 2.35 3.40 -3.24
C ALA A 9 3.32 4.40 -3.88
N GLU A 10 3.84 4.08 -5.07
CA GLU A 10 4.77 4.94 -5.81
C GLU A 10 4.15 6.27 -6.24
N LEU A 11 2.90 6.25 -6.69
CA LEU A 11 2.17 7.48 -7.03
C LEU A 11 1.92 8.38 -5.81
N LEU A 12 1.70 7.77 -4.64
CA LEU A 12 1.44 8.50 -3.40
C LEU A 12 2.73 8.99 -2.74
N SER A 13 3.83 8.24 -2.85
CA SER A 13 5.12 8.58 -2.26
C SER A 13 5.98 9.49 -3.16
N GLY A 14 5.80 9.41 -4.48
CA GLY A 14 6.73 10.01 -5.45
C GLY A 14 8.07 9.27 -5.55
N GLU A 15 8.21 8.14 -4.84
CA GLU A 15 9.42 7.32 -4.75
C GLU A 15 9.07 5.86 -5.05
N THR A 16 9.99 5.11 -5.62
CA THR A 16 9.83 3.66 -5.86
C THR A 16 9.57 2.91 -4.55
N LEU A 17 8.66 1.94 -4.58
CA LEU A 17 8.36 1.15 -3.38
C LEU A 17 9.47 0.14 -3.04
N PHE A 18 10.14 -0.37 -4.08
CA PHE A 18 11.21 -1.36 -3.99
C PHE A 18 12.38 -0.88 -4.85
N GLN A 19 13.61 -1.02 -4.35
CA GLN A 19 14.85 -0.68 -5.06
C GLN A 19 15.74 -1.91 -5.26
N ALA A 20 15.25 -3.09 -4.90
CA ALA A 20 15.95 -4.35 -5.06
C ALA A 20 16.37 -4.64 -6.51
N GLU A 21 17.65 -4.99 -6.70
CA GLU A 21 18.20 -5.43 -7.98
C GLU A 21 18.28 -6.97 -8.07
N SER A 22 18.06 -7.66 -6.94
CA SER A 22 18.05 -9.12 -6.84
C SER A 22 16.80 -9.68 -6.15
N GLU A 23 16.50 -10.95 -6.40
CA GLU A 23 15.40 -11.66 -5.71
C GLU A 23 15.58 -11.67 -4.18
N TYR A 24 16.83 -11.78 -3.70
CA TYR A 24 17.14 -11.77 -2.27
C TYR A 24 16.76 -10.43 -1.64
N GLU A 25 17.24 -9.32 -2.22
CA GLU A 25 16.89 -7.97 -1.76
C GLU A 25 15.39 -7.73 -1.83
N MET A 26 14.74 -8.18 -2.91
CA MET A 26 13.30 -8.04 -3.10
C MET A 26 12.51 -8.75 -1.99
N THR A 27 12.95 -9.94 -1.56
CA THR A 27 12.32 -10.63 -0.43
C THR A 27 12.57 -9.94 0.91
N ALA A 28 13.75 -9.35 1.11
CA ALA A 28 14.07 -8.58 2.31
C ALA A 28 13.20 -7.32 2.40
N GLU A 29 13.15 -6.53 1.33
CA GLU A 29 12.32 -5.32 1.26
C GLU A 29 10.82 -5.63 1.41
N MET A 30 10.34 -6.74 0.82
CA MET A 30 8.98 -7.21 1.07
C MET A 30 8.74 -7.57 2.53
N SER A 31 9.68 -8.24 3.20
CA SER A 31 9.54 -8.54 4.63
C SER A 31 9.50 -7.27 5.47
N GLU A 32 10.35 -6.29 5.17
CA GLU A 32 10.33 -4.99 5.84
C GLU A 32 9.02 -4.25 5.61
N LEU A 33 8.50 -4.23 4.38
CA LEU A 33 7.19 -3.66 4.08
C LEU A 33 6.08 -4.32 4.88
N ARG A 34 6.14 -5.66 5.07
CA ARG A 34 5.20 -6.41 5.89
C ARG A 34 5.23 -5.93 7.34
N ASP A 35 6.41 -5.84 7.93
CA ASP A 35 6.59 -5.45 9.32
C ASP A 35 6.15 -3.99 9.54
N ARG A 36 6.37 -3.13 8.55
CA ARG A 36 5.91 -1.73 8.55
C ARG A 36 4.37 -1.62 8.48
N MET A 37 3.71 -2.52 7.77
CA MET A 37 2.24 -2.56 7.65
C MET A 37 1.54 -3.22 8.86
N THR A 38 2.19 -4.18 9.53
CA THR A 38 1.60 -4.93 10.67
C THR A 38 1.93 -4.34 12.04
N SER A 39 2.99 -3.54 12.15
CA SER A 39 3.29 -2.83 13.39
C SER A 39 2.21 -1.77 13.67
N ALA A 40 1.64 -1.79 14.89
CA ALA A 40 0.62 -0.84 15.34
C ALA A 40 1.10 0.63 15.32
N ALA A 41 2.40 0.85 15.14
CA ALA A 41 2.98 2.12 14.73
C ALA A 41 3.34 2.03 13.24
N GLY A 42 2.36 2.21 12.35
CA GLY A 42 2.53 2.20 10.89
C GLY A 42 3.56 3.24 10.42
N LYS A 43 4.84 2.92 10.55
CA LYS A 43 5.94 3.67 9.97
C LYS A 43 6.31 2.99 8.66
N LEU A 44 5.47 3.23 7.66
CA LEU A 44 6.06 3.51 6.37
C LEU A 44 6.96 4.75 6.60
N ASP A 45 8.26 4.69 6.31
CA ASP A 45 9.15 5.83 6.51
C ASP A 45 8.55 7.09 5.87
N PRO A 46 8.45 8.20 6.63
CA PRO A 46 7.11 8.73 6.84
C PRO A 46 6.80 10.07 6.20
N GLU A 47 7.71 10.75 5.50
CA GLU A 47 7.36 12.10 5.02
C GLU A 47 6.21 12.07 4.02
N CYS A 48 6.16 11.07 3.12
CA CYS A 48 5.13 11.07 2.09
C CYS A 48 3.84 10.31 2.48
N LEU A 49 3.92 9.36 3.42
CA LEU A 49 2.78 8.51 3.81
C LEU A 49 2.14 8.86 5.18
N LYS A 50 2.77 9.74 5.98
CA LYS A 50 2.14 10.32 7.19
C LYS A 50 0.95 11.22 6.87
N ASP A 51 0.95 11.85 5.70
CA ASP A 51 -0.12 12.76 5.30
C ASP A 51 -1.26 12.06 4.54
N LEU A 52 -1.19 10.73 4.44
CA LEU A 52 -2.32 9.95 3.96
C LEU A 52 -3.48 10.03 4.95
N SER A 53 -4.67 10.26 4.42
CA SER A 53 -5.91 10.06 5.16
C SER A 53 -6.07 8.56 5.47
N GLU A 54 -6.83 8.25 6.52
CA GLU A 54 -7.13 6.85 6.91
C GLU A 54 -7.64 6.04 5.72
N ASN A 55 -8.54 6.61 4.89
CA ASN A 55 -9.05 5.94 3.69
C ASN A 55 -7.95 5.56 2.67
N ARG A 56 -6.90 6.38 2.53
CA ARG A 56 -5.80 6.10 1.59
C ARG A 56 -4.90 4.98 2.13
N ARG A 57 -4.70 4.95 3.44
CA ARG A 57 -3.96 3.86 4.10
C ARG A 57 -4.72 2.54 4.01
N ASP A 58 -6.02 2.56 4.29
CA ASP A 58 -6.87 1.37 4.35
C ASP A 58 -6.88 0.62 3.00
N VAL A 59 -7.12 1.34 1.90
CA VAL A 59 -7.08 0.74 0.56
C VAL A 59 -5.68 0.22 0.21
N LEU A 60 -4.63 0.96 0.57
CA LEU A 60 -3.25 0.56 0.28
C LEU A 60 -2.85 -0.70 1.05
N SER A 61 -3.23 -0.79 2.34
CA SER A 61 -3.03 -1.97 3.17
C SER A 61 -3.80 -3.18 2.64
N GLY A 62 -5.02 -3.00 2.12
CA GLY A 62 -5.78 -4.09 1.49
C GLY A 62 -5.16 -4.56 0.17
N LEU A 63 -4.63 -3.65 -0.65
CA LEU A 63 -3.95 -3.99 -1.91
C LEU A 63 -2.60 -4.71 -1.68
N LEU A 64 -1.88 -4.29 -0.64
CA LEU A 64 -0.59 -4.84 -0.21
C LEU A 64 -0.73 -5.87 0.91
N ALA A 65 -1.91 -6.51 1.05
CA ALA A 65 -2.08 -7.59 2.01
C ALA A 65 -1.23 -8.80 1.60
N PHE A 66 -0.43 -9.30 2.55
CA PHE A 66 0.45 -10.45 2.34
C PHE A 66 -0.31 -11.77 2.31
N CYS A 67 -1.35 -11.92 3.13
CA CYS A 67 -2.27 -13.05 3.03
C CYS A 67 -3.15 -12.86 1.79
N PRO A 68 -3.11 -13.76 0.79
CA PRO A 68 -3.92 -13.63 -0.43
C PRO A 68 -5.42 -13.52 -0.15
N GLU A 69 -5.92 -14.18 0.89
CA GLU A 69 -7.33 -14.21 1.27
C GLU A 69 -7.79 -12.89 1.90
N LYS A 70 -6.85 -12.07 2.39
CA LYS A 70 -7.12 -10.74 2.94
C LYS A 70 -6.86 -9.63 1.91
N ARG A 71 -6.36 -9.99 0.73
CA ARG A 71 -6.00 -9.04 -0.32
C ARG A 71 -7.23 -8.62 -1.07
N LEU A 72 -7.44 -7.30 -1.17
CA LEU A 72 -8.55 -6.74 -1.93
C LEU A 72 -8.53 -7.25 -3.37
N THR A 73 -9.67 -7.72 -3.84
CA THR A 73 -9.96 -7.92 -5.25
C THR A 73 -10.17 -6.57 -5.95
N ALA A 74 -10.18 -6.58 -7.29
CA ALA A 74 -10.44 -5.36 -8.05
C ALA A 74 -11.84 -4.79 -7.77
N ALA A 75 -12.85 -5.66 -7.62
CA ALA A 75 -14.22 -5.25 -7.32
C ALA A 75 -14.32 -4.60 -5.93
N GLU A 76 -13.77 -5.23 -4.89
CA GLU A 76 -13.77 -4.68 -3.53
C GLU A 76 -12.96 -3.37 -3.44
N ALA A 77 -11.85 -3.28 -4.18
CA ALA A 77 -11.08 -2.05 -4.26
C ALA A 77 -11.92 -0.91 -4.85
N LEU A 78 -12.67 -1.13 -5.93
CA LEU A 78 -13.52 -0.09 -6.53
C LEU A 78 -14.66 0.36 -5.60
N GLU A 79 -15.17 -0.53 -4.77
CA GLU A 79 -16.19 -0.20 -3.77
C GLU A 79 -15.63 0.54 -2.55
N HIS A 80 -14.30 0.59 -2.40
CA HIS A 80 -13.65 1.23 -1.28
C HIS A 80 -13.98 2.74 -1.21
N ARG A 81 -14.13 3.27 0.01
CA ARG A 81 -14.44 4.70 0.28
C ARG A 81 -13.42 5.69 -0.28
N TRP A 82 -12.27 5.21 -0.75
CA TRP A 82 -11.28 6.05 -1.44
C TRP A 82 -11.71 6.35 -2.88
N PHE A 83 -12.25 5.36 -3.59
CA PHE A 83 -12.74 5.51 -4.96
C PHE A 83 -14.21 5.94 -5.02
N ASN A 84 -14.99 5.64 -3.99
CA ASN A 84 -16.43 5.91 -3.95
C ASN A 84 -16.81 7.22 -3.20
N LYS A 85 -15.84 8.13 -2.98
CA LYS A 85 -16.16 9.51 -2.60
C LYS A 85 -16.41 10.30 -3.88
N ALA A 86 -17.60 10.91 -4.00
CA ALA A 86 -17.83 11.91 -5.04
C ALA A 86 -16.70 12.95 -5.00
N PRO A 87 -16.13 13.34 -6.16
CA PRO A 87 -15.19 14.46 -6.18
C PRO A 87 -15.88 15.66 -5.54
N LEU A 88 -15.17 16.39 -4.69
CA LEU A 88 -15.69 17.61 -4.08
C LEU A 88 -16.09 18.56 -5.21
N ASN A 89 -17.40 18.79 -5.34
CA ASN A 89 -17.99 19.78 -6.24
C ASN A 89 -17.57 21.19 -5.85
#